data_AF-A0A958SJD9-F1
#
_entry.id   AF-A0A958SJD9-F1
#
_cell.length_a   1.000
_cell.length_b   1.000
_cell.length_c   1.000
_cell.angle_alpha   90.00
_cell.angle_beta   90.00
_cell.angle_gamma   90.00
#
_symmetry.space_group_name_H-M   'P 1'
#
loop_
_entity.id
_entity.type
_entity.pdbx_description
1 polymer ?
#
loop_
_entity_poly.entity_id
_entity_poly.type
_entity_poly.pdbx_seq_one_letter_code
_entity_poly.pdbx_strand_id
1 'polypeptide(L)'
;MNSQPTRFQLFLDSKMDRRFGLPTLVLVVLTLFFFQNCADPLQLADEEGLSVADSLPFAFDVNADHISYMSCSDMPPDYPYRAFYTFRVGAYDEAGIKFTDEFLSRTGKYKASERATYVSESAASQGASIQLSIRQKTNYQGPLVSSSTPVKWHDFETMLAPLDSQLIVQKLSELESGQRVNYFAGISGLDNRQVEGNVRFTQTESLAADVRAKLMNTTLLTLTYTDPAASDELVARGATALSVDSVYGRGYEIDFKKDGSSPIGGLRRSLSRITEIDLSTKRTVPATWDCSNGESFMIVRMADVGKAGTPAGCSKETGPPPQGSPQDVIDAYNTIRKVLRPEDWYVDPSARCVIPRLENYCYGNDAQRVINYTGTCDPAKGECPHFVSICKRISGD
;
A
#
# COMPACT_ATOMS: atom_id res chain seq x y z
N MET A 1 -3.16 16.42 -55.04
CA MET A 1 -2.18 17.42 -54.60
C MET A 1 -1.49 16.90 -53.35
N ASN A 2 -0.25 16.45 -53.56
CA ASN A 2 0.90 16.24 -52.67
C ASN A 2 0.70 15.79 -51.23
N SER A 3 0.98 14.50 -51.04
CA SER A 3 1.57 13.92 -49.83
C SER A 3 3.02 14.41 -49.64
N GLN A 4 3.41 14.70 -48.40
CA GLN A 4 4.81 14.69 -47.98
C GLN A 4 4.96 14.14 -46.55
N PRO A 5 5.98 13.31 -46.28
CA PRO A 5 6.33 12.82 -44.96
C PRO A 5 7.42 13.68 -44.30
N THR A 6 7.31 13.95 -43.01
CA THR A 6 8.38 14.56 -42.20
C THR A 6 9.35 13.48 -41.70
N ARG A 7 10.50 13.41 -42.36
CA ARG A 7 11.71 12.71 -41.90
C ARG A 7 12.30 13.47 -40.69
N PHE A 8 12.39 12.81 -39.54
CA PHE A 8 13.36 13.16 -38.50
C PHE A 8 14.70 12.52 -38.87
N GLN A 9 15.56 13.28 -39.54
CA GLN A 9 16.96 12.93 -39.79
C GLN A 9 17.79 13.46 -38.61
N LEU A 10 18.24 12.54 -37.75
CA LEU A 10 19.27 12.80 -36.75
C LEU A 10 20.60 13.12 -37.47
N PHE A 11 21.04 14.37 -37.33
CA PHE A 11 22.41 14.78 -37.56
C PHE A 11 23.30 14.15 -36.47
N LEU A 12 24.01 13.07 -36.83
CA LEU A 12 25.24 12.67 -36.16
C LEU A 12 26.38 12.95 -37.14
N ASP A 13 26.84 14.18 -37.13
CA ASP A 13 28.08 14.57 -37.81
C ASP A 13 28.97 15.29 -36.81
N SER A 14 29.81 14.51 -36.11
CA SER A 14 31.02 15.02 -35.49
C SER A 14 32.10 13.93 -35.53
N LYS A 15 32.95 14.02 -36.54
CA LYS A 15 34.36 13.57 -36.60
C LYS A 15 34.77 12.57 -35.50
N MET A 16 34.60 11.28 -35.79
CA MET A 16 35.34 10.22 -35.12
C MET A 16 36.78 10.22 -35.65
N ASP A 17 37.68 10.84 -34.90
CA ASP A 17 39.12 10.76 -35.15
C ASP A 17 39.58 9.29 -35.07
N ARG A 18 40.08 8.81 -36.20
CA ARG A 18 40.47 7.43 -36.50
C ARG A 18 41.78 7.00 -35.82
N ARG A 19 42.02 7.44 -34.58
CA ARG A 19 43.25 7.18 -33.80
C ARG A 19 43.01 6.73 -32.36
N PHE A 20 41.80 6.36 -31.97
CA PHE A 20 41.59 5.59 -30.73
C PHE A 20 41.64 4.10 -31.03
N GLY A 21 42.75 3.50 -30.62
CA GLY A 21 43.16 2.17 -31.00
C GLY A 21 42.26 1.06 -30.45
N LEU A 22 42.31 -0.05 -31.19
CA LEU A 22 41.91 -1.40 -30.80
C LEU A 22 42.09 -1.74 -29.28
N PRO A 23 43.14 -1.30 -28.56
CA PRO A 23 43.26 -1.56 -27.11
C PRO A 23 42.13 -0.97 -26.24
N THR A 24 41.53 0.18 -26.60
CA THR A 24 40.49 0.81 -25.76
C THR A 24 39.15 0.09 -25.89
N LEU A 25 38.84 -0.43 -27.08
CA LEU A 25 37.64 -1.23 -27.32
C LEU A 25 37.74 -2.60 -26.62
N VAL A 26 38.93 -3.22 -26.64
CA VAL A 26 39.19 -4.49 -25.93
C VAL A 26 39.05 -4.30 -24.43
N LEU A 27 39.54 -3.19 -23.86
CA LEU A 27 39.43 -2.91 -22.43
C LEU A 27 37.96 -2.69 -22.00
N VAL A 28 37.18 -1.93 -22.77
CA VAL A 28 35.75 -1.69 -22.48
C VAL A 28 34.94 -2.99 -22.58
N VAL A 29 35.21 -3.83 -23.58
CA VAL A 29 34.57 -5.15 -23.71
C VAL A 29 34.99 -6.09 -22.58
N LEU A 30 36.27 -6.13 -22.18
CA LEU A 30 36.73 -6.93 -21.02
C LEU A 30 36.09 -6.45 -19.70
N THR A 31 35.96 -5.14 -19.48
CA THR A 31 35.27 -4.63 -18.29
C THR A 31 33.78 -4.96 -18.30
N LEU A 32 33.12 -5.01 -19.47
CA LEU A 32 31.72 -5.43 -19.58
C LEU A 32 31.51 -6.93 -19.30
N PHE A 33 32.52 -7.78 -19.53
CA PHE A 33 32.46 -9.20 -19.16
C PHE A 33 32.65 -9.45 -17.65
N PHE A 34 33.35 -8.58 -16.92
CA PHE A 34 33.49 -8.69 -15.46
C PHE A 34 32.26 -8.23 -14.66
N PHE A 35 31.30 -7.53 -15.30
CA PHE A 35 30.01 -7.19 -14.70
C PHE A 35 28.86 -8.09 -15.18
N GLN A 36 29.16 -9.27 -15.74
CA GLN A 36 28.15 -10.34 -15.75
C GLN A 36 27.98 -10.79 -14.30
N ASN A 37 27.07 -10.13 -13.58
CA ASN A 37 26.60 -10.50 -12.25
C ASN A 37 26.48 -12.02 -12.17
N CYS A 38 27.43 -12.66 -11.50
CA CYS A 38 27.36 -14.05 -11.10
C CYS A 38 26.29 -14.15 -10.00
N ALA A 39 25.01 -13.99 -10.37
CA ALA A 39 23.99 -14.68 -9.62
C ALA A 39 24.26 -16.16 -9.85
N ASP A 40 24.72 -16.88 -8.82
CA ASP A 40 24.82 -18.32 -8.90
C ASP A 40 23.48 -18.85 -9.42
N PRO A 41 23.48 -19.65 -10.51
CA PRO A 41 22.23 -20.20 -11.02
C PRO A 41 21.56 -20.95 -9.88
N LEU A 42 20.26 -20.74 -9.71
CA LEU A 42 19.46 -21.47 -8.72
C LEU A 42 19.73 -22.96 -8.92
N GLN A 43 20.42 -23.56 -7.95
CA GLN A 43 20.55 -25.01 -7.91
C GLN A 43 19.16 -25.53 -7.60
N LEU A 44 18.56 -26.22 -8.58
CA LEU A 44 17.34 -26.96 -8.37
C LEU A 44 17.59 -27.98 -7.26
N ALA A 45 16.61 -28.13 -6.38
CA ALA A 45 16.65 -29.13 -5.33
C ALA A 45 16.73 -30.53 -5.97
N ASP A 46 17.58 -31.40 -5.43
CA ASP A 46 17.53 -32.83 -5.72
C ASP A 46 16.28 -33.47 -5.08
N GLU A 47 16.05 -34.78 -5.29
CA GLU A 47 14.86 -35.46 -4.74
C GLU A 47 14.75 -35.33 -3.21
N GLU A 48 15.88 -35.32 -2.50
CA GLU A 48 15.92 -35.08 -1.06
C GLU A 48 15.54 -33.64 -0.73
N GLY A 49 16.07 -32.67 -1.47
CA GLY A 49 15.73 -31.26 -1.32
C GLY A 49 14.26 -30.94 -1.62
N LEU A 50 13.64 -31.60 -2.60
CA LEU A 50 12.20 -31.47 -2.88
C LEU A 50 11.37 -32.02 -1.73
N SER A 51 11.74 -33.18 -1.19
CA SER A 51 11.07 -33.75 -0.01
C SER A 51 11.19 -32.82 1.21
N VAL A 52 12.33 -32.13 1.38
CA VAL A 52 12.48 -31.10 2.41
C VAL A 52 11.55 -29.92 2.12
N ALA A 53 11.54 -29.37 0.91
CA ALA A 53 10.74 -28.21 0.52
C ALA A 53 9.24 -28.42 0.77
N ASP A 54 8.72 -29.60 0.44
CA ASP A 54 7.32 -29.99 0.64
C ASP A 54 6.92 -30.08 2.11
N SER A 55 7.88 -30.33 3.01
CA SER A 55 7.65 -30.41 4.45
C SER A 55 7.71 -29.07 5.18
N LEU A 56 8.14 -28.00 4.50
CA LEU A 56 8.33 -26.69 5.11
C LEU A 56 6.99 -25.99 5.36
N PRO A 57 6.87 -25.26 6.48
CA PRO A 57 5.71 -24.43 6.75
C PRO A 57 5.66 -23.24 5.79
N PHE A 58 4.53 -22.53 5.77
CA PHE A 58 4.42 -21.28 5.06
C PHE A 58 5.50 -20.29 5.51
N ALA A 59 6.25 -19.74 4.54
CA ALA A 59 7.48 -19.02 4.82
C ALA A 59 7.25 -17.59 5.30
N PHE A 60 6.17 -16.93 4.90
CA PHE A 60 6.09 -15.46 4.98
C PHE A 60 5.17 -14.95 6.11
N ASP A 61 5.59 -13.86 6.75
CA ASP A 61 4.77 -13.08 7.67
C ASP A 61 4.80 -11.59 7.29
N VAL A 62 3.64 -10.99 7.14
CA VAL A 62 3.46 -9.59 6.73
C VAL A 62 2.65 -8.86 7.79
N ASN A 63 3.02 -7.62 8.05
CA ASN A 63 2.19 -6.68 8.80
C ASN A 63 2.35 -5.26 8.21
N ALA A 64 1.50 -4.36 8.69
CA ALA A 64 1.54 -2.94 8.37
C ALA A 64 1.65 -2.12 9.66
N ASP A 65 2.16 -0.89 9.53
CA ASP A 65 2.25 0.08 10.61
C ASP A 65 1.43 1.35 10.32
N HIS A 66 0.95 1.56 9.10
CA HIS A 66 0.02 2.65 8.80
C HIS A 66 -1.17 2.11 8.02
N ILE A 67 -2.36 2.48 8.49
CA ILE A 67 -3.62 2.30 7.76
C ILE A 67 -4.25 3.68 7.65
N SER A 68 -4.33 4.20 6.43
CA SER A 68 -4.97 5.45 6.12
C SER A 68 -6.33 5.21 5.47
N TYR A 69 -7.32 5.97 5.88
CA TYR A 69 -8.64 6.02 5.29
C TYR A 69 -8.90 7.40 4.72
N MET A 70 -9.36 7.46 3.47
CA MET A 70 -9.77 8.69 2.81
C MET A 70 -11.25 8.56 2.45
N SER A 71 -12.06 9.46 3.00
CA SER A 71 -13.51 9.38 2.94
C SER A 71 -14.13 9.95 1.67
N CYS A 72 -13.31 10.36 0.69
CA CYS A 72 -13.76 10.91 -0.59
C CYS A 72 -14.84 10.05 -1.24
N SER A 73 -15.80 10.70 -1.88
CA SER A 73 -16.88 10.05 -2.60
C SER A 73 -17.21 10.78 -3.89
N ASP A 74 -18.07 10.17 -4.71
CA ASP A 74 -18.51 10.70 -6.01
C ASP A 74 -17.34 11.03 -6.94
N MET A 75 -16.24 10.29 -6.79
CA MET A 75 -15.05 10.48 -7.61
C MET A 75 -15.32 9.99 -9.04
N PRO A 76 -14.81 10.69 -10.08
CA PRO A 76 -14.87 10.18 -11.44
C PRO A 76 -14.10 8.84 -11.55
N PRO A 77 -14.20 8.04 -12.62
CA PRO A 77 -13.51 6.76 -12.71
C PRO A 77 -12.00 6.87 -13.01
N ASP A 78 -11.52 7.99 -13.54
CA ASP A 78 -10.18 8.19 -14.12
C ASP A 78 -9.18 8.91 -13.20
N TYR A 79 -9.47 9.01 -11.91
CA TYR A 79 -8.61 9.70 -10.95
C TYR A 79 -7.31 8.95 -10.66
N PRO A 80 -6.21 9.68 -10.41
CA PRO A 80 -4.88 9.09 -10.32
C PRO A 80 -4.79 8.07 -9.19
N TYR A 81 -4.32 6.85 -9.54
CA TYR A 81 -4.24 5.71 -8.63
C TYR A 81 -3.63 6.06 -7.27
N ARG A 82 -2.48 6.72 -7.40
CA ARG A 82 -1.57 7.12 -6.34
C ARG A 82 -2.08 8.25 -5.44
N ALA A 83 -2.95 9.13 -5.93
CA ALA A 83 -3.32 10.34 -5.20
C ALA A 83 -4.51 10.11 -4.27
N PHE A 84 -5.50 9.31 -4.71
CA PHE A 84 -6.73 9.09 -3.96
C PHE A 84 -7.03 7.60 -3.83
N TYR A 85 -7.59 7.24 -2.68
CA TYR A 85 -7.86 5.86 -2.28
C TYR A 85 -9.04 5.86 -1.30
N THR A 86 -9.58 4.69 -0.98
CA THR A 86 -10.42 4.51 0.21
C THR A 86 -9.57 4.07 1.37
N PHE A 87 -8.76 3.02 1.19
CA PHE A 87 -7.74 2.63 2.15
C PHE A 87 -6.38 2.62 1.49
N ARG A 88 -5.37 3.09 2.22
CA ARG A 88 -3.96 2.84 1.95
C ARG A 88 -3.39 2.11 3.15
N VAL A 89 -2.76 0.97 2.91
CA VAL A 89 -2.07 0.19 3.94
C VAL A 89 -0.61 0.10 3.56
N GLY A 90 0.28 0.37 4.51
CA GLY A 90 1.70 0.24 4.24
C GLY A 90 2.54 0.00 5.47
N ALA A 91 3.75 -0.47 5.21
CA ALA A 91 4.86 -0.51 6.15
C ALA A 91 5.81 0.63 5.82
N TYR A 92 5.87 1.64 6.68
CA TYR A 92 6.71 2.83 6.52
C TYR A 92 7.74 3.00 7.63
N ASP A 93 7.58 2.29 8.74
CA ASP A 93 8.49 2.26 9.89
C ASP A 93 9.00 0.83 10.10
N GLU A 94 8.59 0.13 11.16
CA GLU A 94 9.13 -1.17 11.56
C GLU A 94 8.34 -2.38 11.03
N ALA A 95 7.17 -2.15 10.44
CA ALA A 95 6.38 -3.22 9.85
C ALA A 95 7.01 -3.72 8.53
N GLY A 96 6.37 -4.70 7.90
CA GLY A 96 6.76 -5.22 6.60
C GLY A 96 6.80 -6.74 6.60
N ILE A 97 7.70 -7.29 5.80
CA ILE A 97 7.76 -8.71 5.49
C ILE A 97 8.96 -9.33 6.19
N LYS A 98 8.75 -10.50 6.79
CA LYS A 98 9.83 -11.37 7.27
C LYS A 98 9.53 -12.84 6.96
N PHE A 99 10.53 -13.70 7.15
CA PHE A 99 10.24 -15.11 7.30
C PHE A 99 9.58 -15.42 8.65
N THR A 100 8.70 -16.41 8.67
CA THR A 100 8.11 -16.93 9.90
C THR A 100 9.21 -17.57 10.75
N ASP A 101 9.06 -17.48 12.07
CA ASP A 101 10.05 -18.05 12.99
C ASP A 101 10.07 -19.60 12.86
N GLU A 102 8.92 -20.20 12.54
CA GLU A 102 8.82 -21.63 12.25
C GLU A 102 9.62 -22.01 11.00
N PHE A 103 9.48 -21.28 9.89
CA PHE A 103 10.25 -21.52 8.67
C PHE A 103 11.75 -21.36 8.91
N LEU A 104 12.17 -20.30 9.62
CA LEU A 104 13.57 -20.07 9.97
C LEU A 104 14.13 -21.18 10.87
N SER A 105 13.34 -21.70 11.81
CA SER A 105 13.79 -22.80 12.68
C SER A 105 14.07 -24.09 11.90
N ARG A 106 13.28 -24.37 10.85
CA ARG A 106 13.45 -25.53 9.97
C ARG A 106 14.60 -25.36 8.99
N THR A 107 14.88 -24.12 8.59
CA THR A 107 15.84 -23.80 7.53
C THR A 107 17.15 -23.16 8.00
N GLY A 108 17.34 -23.00 9.32
CA GLY A 108 18.47 -22.29 9.90
C GLY A 108 19.85 -22.88 9.55
N LYS A 109 19.92 -24.18 9.24
CA LYS A 109 21.16 -24.87 8.83
C LYS A 109 21.58 -24.61 7.38
N TYR A 110 20.69 -24.07 6.55
CA TYR A 110 20.91 -23.84 5.13
C TYR A 110 21.36 -22.40 4.85
N LYS A 111 22.10 -22.22 3.76
CA LYS A 111 22.53 -20.92 3.25
C LYS A 111 21.34 -20.17 2.63
N ALA A 112 21.49 -18.85 2.50
CA ALA A 112 20.46 -17.99 1.90
C ALA A 112 20.04 -18.44 0.48
N SER A 113 21.00 -18.88 -0.35
CA SER A 113 20.73 -19.38 -1.69
C SER A 113 19.90 -20.67 -1.70
N GLU A 114 20.18 -21.59 -0.77
CA GLU A 114 19.41 -22.84 -0.62
C GLU A 114 18.00 -22.55 -0.09
N ARG A 115 17.86 -21.59 0.84
CA ARG A 115 16.54 -21.12 1.31
C ARG A 115 15.70 -20.58 0.16
N ALA A 116 16.31 -19.87 -0.79
CA ALA A 116 15.61 -19.40 -1.99
C ALA A 116 14.99 -20.55 -2.78
N THR A 117 15.79 -21.59 -3.06
CA THR A 117 15.29 -22.80 -3.72
C THR A 117 14.18 -23.45 -2.89
N TYR A 118 14.34 -23.60 -1.58
CA TYR A 118 13.30 -24.24 -0.76
C TYR A 118 11.99 -23.46 -0.69
N VAL A 119 12.04 -22.12 -0.69
CA VAL A 119 10.83 -21.29 -0.74
C VAL A 119 10.14 -21.43 -2.10
N SER A 120 10.91 -21.40 -3.19
CA SER A 120 10.36 -21.49 -4.56
C SER A 120 9.84 -22.87 -4.93
N GLU A 121 10.35 -23.93 -4.29
CA GLU A 121 9.88 -25.31 -4.50
C GLU A 121 8.82 -25.75 -3.47
N SER A 122 8.65 -25.03 -2.37
CA SER A 122 7.65 -25.37 -1.35
C SER A 122 6.24 -25.08 -1.85
N ALA A 123 5.39 -26.11 -1.96
CA ALA A 123 3.98 -25.96 -2.32
C ALA A 123 3.22 -24.97 -1.40
N ALA A 124 3.64 -24.85 -0.14
CA ALA A 124 3.07 -23.91 0.80
C ALA A 124 3.37 -22.44 0.42
N SER A 125 4.55 -22.13 -0.11
CA SER A 125 5.06 -20.76 -0.22
C SER A 125 5.27 -20.26 -1.65
N GLN A 126 5.52 -21.16 -2.61
CA GLN A 126 5.76 -20.86 -4.01
C GLN A 126 4.69 -19.92 -4.58
N GLY A 127 5.07 -18.91 -5.35
CA GLY A 127 4.19 -17.95 -6.02
C GLY A 127 3.35 -17.05 -5.11
N ALA A 128 3.54 -17.10 -3.79
CA ALA A 128 2.77 -16.26 -2.87
C ALA A 128 3.09 -14.78 -3.08
N SER A 129 2.06 -13.96 -3.29
CA SER A 129 2.17 -12.50 -3.37
C SER A 129 1.27 -11.86 -2.34
N ILE A 130 1.67 -10.73 -1.75
CA ILE A 130 0.85 -10.03 -0.76
C ILE A 130 -0.28 -9.29 -1.47
N GLN A 131 -1.49 -9.46 -0.96
CA GLN A 131 -2.68 -8.83 -1.48
C GLN A 131 -3.42 -8.04 -0.40
N LEU A 132 -3.72 -6.78 -0.70
CA LEU A 132 -4.63 -5.95 0.06
C LEU A 132 -6.05 -6.08 -0.51
N SER A 133 -7.04 -6.33 0.34
CA SER A 133 -8.46 -6.29 -0.03
C SER A 133 -9.36 -6.16 1.21
N ILE A 134 -10.66 -6.01 1.00
CA ILE A 134 -11.67 -6.12 2.08
C ILE A 134 -12.32 -7.49 1.95
N ARG A 135 -12.41 -8.29 3.02
CA ARG A 135 -12.93 -9.67 2.98
C ARG A 135 -13.98 -9.91 4.06
N GLN A 136 -14.88 -10.86 3.85
CA GLN A 136 -15.91 -11.19 4.84
C GLN A 136 -15.32 -11.99 6.01
N LYS A 137 -15.74 -11.70 7.24
CA LYS A 137 -15.33 -12.45 8.44
C LYS A 137 -15.70 -13.95 8.39
N THR A 138 -16.74 -14.27 7.61
CA THR A 138 -17.22 -15.64 7.41
C THR A 138 -16.57 -16.35 6.22
N ASN A 139 -15.90 -15.61 5.33
CA ASN A 139 -15.23 -16.17 4.17
C ASN A 139 -14.10 -15.25 3.68
N TYR A 140 -12.85 -15.65 3.94
CA TYR A 140 -11.67 -14.92 3.53
C TYR A 140 -11.23 -15.21 2.08
N GLN A 141 -11.94 -16.02 1.30
CA GLN A 141 -11.44 -16.42 -0.03
C GLN A 141 -11.66 -15.37 -1.11
N GLY A 142 -12.75 -14.60 -1.04
CA GLY A 142 -13.05 -13.56 -2.04
C GLY A 142 -12.98 -12.14 -1.47
N PRO A 143 -12.47 -11.16 -2.24
CA PRO A 143 -12.59 -9.76 -1.88
C PRO A 143 -14.04 -9.26 -2.00
N LEU A 144 -14.37 -8.23 -1.25
CA LEU A 144 -15.54 -7.40 -1.44
C LEU A 144 -15.37 -6.64 -2.76
N VAL A 145 -16.37 -6.77 -3.63
CA VAL A 145 -16.37 -6.14 -4.95
C VAL A 145 -17.26 -4.90 -4.96
N SER A 146 -16.79 -3.84 -5.63
CA SER A 146 -17.57 -2.62 -5.88
C SER A 146 -18.55 -2.77 -7.05
N SER A 147 -18.42 -3.83 -7.86
CA SER A 147 -19.24 -4.11 -9.03
C SER A 147 -19.56 -5.61 -9.17
N SER A 148 -20.11 -6.05 -10.31
CA SER A 148 -20.35 -7.48 -10.60
C SER A 148 -19.08 -8.29 -10.79
N THR A 149 -17.97 -7.64 -11.14
CA THR A 149 -16.68 -8.29 -11.37
C THR A 149 -15.60 -7.63 -10.52
N PRO A 150 -14.71 -8.40 -9.88
CA PRO A 150 -13.53 -7.87 -9.20
C PRO A 150 -12.68 -7.04 -10.16
N VAL A 151 -12.35 -5.82 -9.74
CA VAL A 151 -11.47 -4.91 -10.50
C VAL A 151 -10.18 -4.69 -9.73
N LYS A 152 -9.05 -5.12 -10.31
CA LYS A 152 -7.72 -4.86 -9.75
C LYS A 152 -7.50 -3.35 -9.58
N TRP A 153 -6.82 -2.98 -8.50
CA TRP A 153 -6.60 -1.60 -8.06
C TRP A 153 -7.86 -0.90 -7.54
N HIS A 154 -9.05 -1.50 -7.65
CA HIS A 154 -10.25 -0.99 -7.00
C HIS A 154 -10.63 -1.87 -5.81
N ASP A 155 -10.95 -3.13 -6.07
CA ASP A 155 -11.46 -4.05 -5.04
C ASP A 155 -10.33 -4.74 -4.27
N PHE A 156 -9.18 -4.90 -4.93
CA PHE A 156 -7.98 -5.52 -4.38
C PHE A 156 -6.71 -5.02 -5.08
N GLU A 157 -5.56 -5.16 -4.45
CA GLU A 157 -4.24 -4.91 -5.03
C GLU A 157 -3.23 -5.96 -4.58
N THR A 158 -2.38 -6.40 -5.51
CA THR A 158 -1.18 -7.18 -5.20
C THR A 158 0.01 -6.22 -5.04
N MET A 159 0.55 -6.11 -3.82
CA MET A 159 1.46 -5.03 -3.42
C MET A 159 2.89 -5.19 -3.96
N LEU A 160 3.34 -6.43 -4.20
CA LEU A 160 4.68 -6.78 -4.67
C LEU A 160 4.61 -7.91 -5.71
N ALA A 161 5.72 -8.15 -6.39
CA ALA A 161 5.92 -9.39 -7.14
C ALA A 161 5.94 -10.62 -6.18
N PRO A 162 5.86 -11.84 -6.73
CA PRO A 162 5.93 -13.06 -5.93
C PRO A 162 7.13 -13.08 -4.98
N LEU A 163 6.86 -13.41 -3.72
CA LEU A 163 7.81 -13.32 -2.62
C LEU A 163 8.88 -14.42 -2.66
N ASP A 164 8.66 -15.46 -3.47
CA ASP A 164 9.61 -16.52 -3.77
C ASP A 164 10.66 -16.11 -4.82
N SER A 165 10.61 -14.88 -5.34
CA SER A 165 11.68 -14.37 -6.18
C SER A 165 13.02 -14.32 -5.45
N GLN A 166 14.10 -14.72 -6.15
CA GLN A 166 15.44 -14.87 -5.56
C GLN A 166 15.91 -13.61 -4.82
N LEU A 167 15.63 -12.41 -5.36
CA LEU A 167 16.07 -11.15 -4.77
C LEU A 167 15.30 -10.81 -3.48
N ILE A 168 14.00 -11.13 -3.40
CA ILE A 168 13.22 -10.95 -2.17
C ILE A 168 13.70 -11.96 -1.13
N VAL A 169 13.81 -13.24 -1.48
CA VAL A 169 14.24 -14.28 -0.53
C VAL A 169 15.65 -14.03 -0.02
N GLN A 170 16.58 -13.62 -0.90
CA GLN A 170 17.93 -13.26 -0.48
C GLN A 170 17.88 -12.13 0.54
N LYS A 171 17.12 -11.07 0.26
CA LYS A 171 16.99 -9.93 1.17
C LYS A 171 16.38 -10.32 2.52
N LEU A 172 15.37 -11.19 2.52
CA LEU A 172 14.74 -11.70 3.73
C LEU A 172 15.67 -12.65 4.51
N SER A 173 16.56 -13.38 3.82
CA SER A 173 17.50 -14.32 4.45
C SER A 173 18.66 -13.62 5.17
N GLU A 174 18.93 -12.36 4.83
CA GLU A 174 19.93 -11.50 5.46
C GLU A 174 19.44 -10.84 6.76
N LEU A 175 18.14 -10.92 7.05
CA LEU A 175 17.56 -10.32 8.24
C LEU A 175 17.94 -11.06 9.51
N GLU A 176 18.17 -10.30 10.57
CA GLU A 176 18.24 -10.86 11.91
C GLU A 176 16.85 -11.28 12.39
N SER A 177 16.79 -12.17 13.39
CA SER A 177 15.53 -12.62 13.96
C SER A 177 14.69 -11.44 14.44
N GLY A 178 13.43 -11.38 14.00
CA GLY A 178 12.50 -10.31 14.35
C GLY A 178 12.52 -9.09 13.42
N GLN A 179 13.57 -8.90 12.62
CA GLN A 179 13.62 -7.81 11.64
C GLN A 179 12.66 -8.04 10.47
N ARG A 180 12.19 -6.95 9.88
CA ARG A 180 11.29 -6.93 8.72
C ARG A 180 11.86 -6.03 7.62
N VAL A 181 11.48 -6.32 6.38
CA VAL A 181 11.75 -5.46 5.23
C VAL A 181 10.47 -4.76 4.83
N ASN A 182 10.53 -3.44 4.81
CA ASN A 182 9.47 -2.55 4.32
C ASN A 182 9.76 -1.97 2.92
N TYR A 183 11.02 -2.06 2.47
CA TYR A 183 11.49 -1.46 1.22
C TYR A 183 12.54 -2.34 0.52
N PHE A 184 12.35 -2.56 -0.78
CA PHE A 184 13.24 -3.35 -1.64
C PHE A 184 13.97 -2.44 -2.64
N ALA A 185 15.20 -2.04 -2.29
CA ALA A 185 16.05 -1.23 -3.14
C ALA A 185 16.66 -2.05 -4.29
N GLY A 186 16.74 -1.48 -5.50
CA GLY A 186 17.59 -2.02 -6.57
C GLY A 186 17.08 -3.27 -7.29
N ILE A 187 15.90 -3.79 -6.95
CA ILE A 187 15.29 -4.92 -7.67
C ILE A 187 14.59 -4.38 -8.94
N SER A 188 15.24 -4.54 -10.08
CA SER A 188 14.67 -4.21 -11.40
C SER A 188 13.47 -5.12 -11.71
N GLY A 189 12.34 -4.52 -12.12
CA GLY A 189 11.11 -5.25 -12.44
C GLY A 189 10.06 -5.29 -11.32
N LEU A 190 10.35 -4.75 -10.13
CA LEU A 190 9.30 -4.46 -9.15
C LEU A 190 8.66 -3.10 -9.45
N ASP A 191 7.37 -3.13 -9.81
CA ASP A 191 6.57 -1.92 -10.00
C ASP A 191 6.46 -1.10 -8.69
N ASN A 192 6.41 -1.80 -7.55
CA ASN A 192 6.37 -1.24 -6.21
C ASN A 192 7.60 -1.71 -5.40
N ARG A 193 8.34 -0.77 -4.81
CA ARG A 193 9.49 -1.06 -3.94
C ARG A 193 9.14 -1.03 -2.45
N GLN A 194 8.10 -0.29 -2.09
CA GLN A 194 7.58 -0.21 -0.73
C GLN A 194 6.49 -1.27 -0.56
N VAL A 195 6.40 -1.87 0.63
CA VAL A 195 5.23 -2.67 1.03
C VAL A 195 4.06 -1.71 1.29
N GLU A 196 3.41 -1.26 0.22
CA GLU A 196 2.25 -0.34 0.21
C GLU A 196 1.20 -0.87 -0.77
N GLY A 197 -0.08 -0.70 -0.42
CA GLY A 197 -1.21 -0.95 -1.30
C GLY A 197 -2.41 -0.07 -0.99
N ASN A 198 -3.33 0.05 -1.93
CA ASN A 198 -4.56 0.81 -1.89
C ASN A 198 -5.75 0.04 -2.46
N VAL A 199 -6.92 0.33 -1.91
CA VAL A 199 -8.21 -0.10 -2.46
C VAL A 199 -9.18 1.09 -2.54
N ARG A 200 -10.17 1.01 -3.44
CA ARG A 200 -11.03 2.11 -3.86
C ARG A 200 -12.51 1.73 -3.93
N PHE A 201 -13.26 2.44 -3.11
CA PHE A 201 -14.71 2.40 -2.96
C PHE A 201 -15.28 3.83 -2.90
N THR A 202 -14.68 4.76 -3.65
CA THR A 202 -14.98 6.21 -3.65
C THR A 202 -15.94 6.66 -4.77
N GLN A 203 -16.48 5.72 -5.55
CA GLN A 203 -17.28 6.02 -6.74
C GLN A 203 -18.60 6.75 -6.38
N THR A 204 -19.20 6.42 -5.24
CA THR A 204 -20.42 7.08 -4.73
C THR A 204 -20.40 7.15 -3.21
N GLU A 205 -21.07 8.14 -2.62
CA GLU A 205 -21.22 8.20 -1.15
C GLU A 205 -21.95 6.97 -0.58
N SER A 206 -22.92 6.41 -1.33
CA SER A 206 -23.63 5.18 -0.93
C SER A 206 -22.70 3.98 -0.80
N LEU A 207 -21.82 3.76 -1.79
CA LEU A 207 -20.82 2.70 -1.75
C LEU A 207 -19.84 2.91 -0.60
N ALA A 208 -19.32 4.13 -0.44
CA ALA A 208 -18.40 4.45 0.65
C ALA A 208 -19.06 4.21 2.04
N ALA A 209 -20.34 4.57 2.19
CA ALA A 209 -21.11 4.33 3.41
C ALA A 209 -21.35 2.84 3.68
N ASP A 210 -21.70 2.06 2.65
CA ASP A 210 -21.88 0.61 2.76
C ASP A 210 -20.57 -0.10 3.15
N VAL A 211 -19.43 0.28 2.54
CA VAL A 211 -18.12 -0.28 2.91
C VAL A 211 -17.76 0.02 4.36
N ARG A 212 -17.98 1.25 4.85
CA ARG A 212 -17.80 1.58 6.28
C ARG A 212 -18.70 0.73 7.17
N ALA A 213 -19.98 0.60 6.82
CA ALA A 213 -20.93 -0.21 7.58
C ALA A 213 -20.53 -1.69 7.63
N LYS A 214 -20.06 -2.25 6.52
CA LYS A 214 -19.55 -3.62 6.45
C LYS A 214 -18.29 -3.81 7.30
N LEU A 215 -17.31 -2.91 7.23
CA LEU A 215 -16.07 -3.00 8.01
C LEU A 215 -16.30 -2.97 9.53
N MET A 216 -17.29 -2.22 9.98
CA MET A 216 -17.64 -2.17 11.41
C MET A 216 -18.36 -3.44 11.91
N ASN A 217 -18.88 -4.28 11.01
CA ASN A 217 -19.79 -5.38 11.39
C ASN A 217 -19.34 -6.74 10.85
N THR A 218 -19.21 -6.89 9.52
CA THR A 218 -19.17 -8.17 8.82
C THR A 218 -17.90 -8.41 8.01
N THR A 219 -17.08 -7.38 7.77
CA THR A 219 -15.85 -7.49 6.96
C THR A 219 -14.61 -7.05 7.73
N LEU A 220 -13.45 -7.36 7.16
CA LEU A 220 -12.12 -6.91 7.60
C LEU A 220 -11.42 -6.26 6.42
N LEU A 221 -10.57 -5.27 6.68
CA LEU A 221 -9.49 -4.94 5.75
C LEU A 221 -8.38 -5.97 5.95
N THR A 222 -7.83 -6.55 4.89
CA THR A 222 -6.94 -7.71 5.00
C THR A 222 -5.69 -7.58 4.15
N LEU A 223 -4.56 -8.00 4.72
CA LEU A 223 -3.34 -8.34 4.00
C LEU A 223 -3.21 -9.87 3.97
N THR A 224 -3.56 -10.47 2.84
CA THR A 224 -3.50 -11.93 2.61
C THR A 224 -2.40 -12.28 1.62
N TYR A 225 -2.13 -13.57 1.42
CA TYR A 225 -1.28 -14.05 0.33
C TYR A 225 -2.12 -14.66 -0.78
N THR A 226 -1.74 -14.46 -2.04
CA THR A 226 -2.39 -15.10 -3.19
C THR A 226 -2.12 -16.59 -3.21
N ASP A 227 -3.12 -17.38 -3.61
CA ASP A 227 -2.98 -18.80 -3.91
C ASP A 227 -2.74 -19.01 -5.42
N PRO A 228 -1.50 -19.29 -5.87
CA PRO A 228 -1.19 -19.54 -7.28
C PRO A 228 -1.73 -20.89 -7.78
N ALA A 229 -2.15 -21.80 -6.89
CA ALA A 229 -2.87 -23.00 -7.30
C ALA A 229 -4.33 -22.68 -7.69
N ALA A 230 -4.85 -21.51 -7.28
CA ALA A 230 -6.11 -21.02 -7.77
C ALA A 230 -5.97 -20.45 -9.18
N SER A 231 -7.05 -20.55 -9.95
CA SER A 231 -7.10 -20.01 -11.32
C SER A 231 -7.13 -18.48 -11.39
N ASP A 232 -7.22 -17.80 -10.23
CA ASP A 232 -7.38 -16.35 -10.13
C ASP A 232 -6.62 -15.80 -8.92
N GLU A 233 -6.05 -14.59 -9.07
CA GLU A 233 -5.28 -13.88 -8.04
C GLU A 233 -6.12 -13.47 -6.82
N LEU A 234 -7.45 -13.64 -6.87
CA LEU A 234 -8.38 -13.24 -5.81
C LEU A 234 -8.36 -14.14 -4.57
N VAL A 235 -7.96 -15.40 -4.76
CA VAL A 235 -8.09 -16.46 -3.75
C VAL A 235 -6.99 -16.31 -2.70
N ALA A 236 -7.40 -16.21 -1.44
CA ALA A 236 -6.48 -16.10 -0.33
C ALA A 236 -5.93 -17.47 0.07
N ARG A 237 -4.61 -17.58 0.13
CA ARG A 237 -3.88 -18.79 0.51
C ARG A 237 -4.09 -19.13 1.98
N GLY A 238 -4.42 -20.39 2.25
CA GLY A 238 -4.48 -20.97 3.59
C GLY A 238 -3.60 -22.22 3.72
N ALA A 239 -3.63 -22.85 4.90
CA ALA A 239 -2.87 -24.09 5.15
C ALA A 239 -3.37 -25.27 4.31
N THR A 240 -4.64 -25.25 3.92
CA THR A 240 -5.23 -26.18 2.95
C THR A 240 -5.84 -25.39 1.82
N ALA A 241 -5.84 -25.98 0.61
CA ALA A 241 -6.53 -25.40 -0.53
C ALA A 241 -7.99 -25.10 -0.16
N LEU A 242 -8.45 -23.87 -0.39
CA LEU A 242 -9.83 -23.42 -0.18
C LEU A 242 -10.32 -23.38 1.29
N SER A 243 -9.44 -23.22 2.28
CA SER A 243 -9.90 -22.92 3.64
C SER A 243 -10.63 -21.57 3.68
N VAL A 244 -11.96 -21.60 3.75
CA VAL A 244 -12.78 -20.38 3.71
C VAL A 244 -12.61 -19.50 4.94
N ASP A 245 -12.19 -20.07 6.06
CA ASP A 245 -12.19 -19.42 7.35
C ASP A 245 -10.79 -19.29 7.97
N SER A 246 -9.74 -19.88 7.41
CA SER A 246 -8.36 -19.75 7.88
C SER A 246 -7.41 -19.54 6.71
N VAL A 247 -6.86 -18.32 6.61
CA VAL A 247 -5.90 -17.95 5.57
C VAL A 247 -4.67 -17.31 6.20
N TYR A 248 -3.53 -17.37 5.51
CA TYR A 248 -2.33 -16.69 5.96
C TYR A 248 -2.46 -15.18 5.78
N GLY A 249 -2.04 -14.42 6.79
CA GLY A 249 -2.02 -12.96 6.74
C GLY A 249 -2.59 -12.26 7.98
N ARG A 250 -2.93 -10.98 7.79
CA ARG A 250 -3.47 -10.09 8.83
C ARG A 250 -4.81 -9.53 8.41
N GLY A 251 -5.74 -9.50 9.35
CA GLY A 251 -7.02 -8.79 9.24
C GLY A 251 -7.03 -7.60 10.18
N TYR A 252 -7.74 -6.56 9.78
CA TYR A 252 -7.89 -5.32 10.54
C TYR A 252 -9.38 -5.05 10.70
N GLU A 253 -9.88 -5.16 11.94
CA GLU A 253 -11.18 -4.64 12.29
C GLU A 253 -11.07 -3.12 12.43
N ILE A 254 -11.93 -2.40 11.73
CA ILE A 254 -11.86 -0.95 11.64
C ILE A 254 -13.16 -0.35 12.17
N ASP A 255 -13.03 0.59 13.10
CA ASP A 255 -14.11 1.49 13.47
C ASP A 255 -13.88 2.89 12.95
N PHE A 256 -14.99 3.60 12.80
CA PHE A 256 -15.03 4.98 12.37
C PHE A 256 -15.71 5.86 13.42
N LYS A 257 -15.16 7.06 13.64
CA LYS A 257 -15.77 8.10 14.48
C LYS A 257 -16.55 9.08 13.62
N LYS A 258 -17.55 9.70 14.25
CA LYS A 258 -18.22 10.86 13.67
C LYS A 258 -17.26 12.04 13.70
N ASP A 259 -17.19 12.77 12.59
CA ASP A 259 -16.43 14.02 12.54
C ASP A 259 -17.32 15.18 12.98
N GLY A 260 -16.88 15.89 14.02
CA GLY A 260 -17.59 17.02 14.62
C GLY A 260 -18.70 16.67 15.63
N SER A 261 -19.33 17.71 16.18
CA SER A 261 -20.31 17.61 17.28
C SER A 261 -21.76 17.42 16.83
N SER A 262 -22.01 16.95 15.60
CA SER A 262 -23.38 16.90 15.05
C SER A 262 -24.27 15.89 15.81
N PRO A 263 -25.40 16.33 16.40
CA PRO A 263 -26.33 15.45 17.12
C PRO A 263 -27.16 14.56 16.18
N ILE A 264 -27.24 14.87 14.88
CA ILE A 264 -28.00 14.11 13.90
C ILE A 264 -27.04 13.27 13.06
N GLY A 265 -27.02 11.96 13.29
CA GLY A 265 -26.55 10.98 12.32
C GLY A 265 -25.17 11.22 11.67
N GLY A 266 -24.23 11.87 12.36
CA GLY A 266 -22.94 12.28 11.77
C GLY A 266 -22.26 11.17 10.97
N LEU A 267 -21.85 11.51 9.74
CA LEU A 267 -21.14 10.60 8.86
C LEU A 267 -19.83 10.18 9.55
N ARG A 268 -19.60 8.87 9.62
CA ARG A 268 -18.40 8.32 10.26
C ARG A 268 -17.24 8.33 9.25
N ARG A 269 -16.57 9.48 9.05
CA ARG A 269 -15.61 9.70 7.94
C ARG A 269 -14.14 9.69 8.37
N SER A 270 -13.85 9.43 9.64
CA SER A 270 -12.49 9.22 10.15
C SER A 270 -12.34 7.90 10.87
N LEU A 271 -11.16 7.30 10.79
CA LEU A 271 -10.76 6.15 11.60
C LEU A 271 -10.81 6.50 13.10
N SER A 272 -11.21 5.53 13.91
CA SER A 272 -11.24 5.67 15.38
C SER A 272 -10.55 4.54 16.12
N ARG A 273 -10.53 3.33 15.55
CA ARG A 273 -9.90 2.16 16.17
C ARG A 273 -9.51 1.16 15.11
N ILE A 274 -8.38 0.49 15.35
CA ILE A 274 -7.95 -0.69 14.61
C ILE A 274 -7.63 -1.79 15.60
N THR A 275 -8.18 -2.98 15.33
CA THR A 275 -7.80 -4.23 16.00
C THR A 275 -7.20 -5.18 14.97
N GLU A 276 -5.96 -5.62 15.21
CA GLU A 276 -5.27 -6.57 14.33
C GLU A 276 -5.64 -8.01 14.69
N ILE A 277 -5.89 -8.83 13.68
CA ILE A 277 -6.27 -10.24 13.79
C ILE A 277 -5.32 -11.07 12.95
N ASP A 278 -4.80 -12.15 13.51
CA ASP A 278 -4.13 -13.19 12.75
C ASP A 278 -5.19 -14.04 12.05
N LEU A 279 -5.21 -14.02 10.72
CA LEU A 279 -6.26 -14.69 9.93
C LEU A 279 -6.17 -16.22 9.98
N SER A 280 -4.99 -16.77 10.32
CA SER A 280 -4.79 -18.21 10.39
C SER A 280 -5.35 -18.78 11.70
N THR A 281 -5.18 -18.04 12.80
CA THR A 281 -5.64 -18.45 14.14
C THR A 281 -6.96 -17.80 14.57
N LYS A 282 -7.41 -16.77 13.85
CA LYS A 282 -8.54 -15.88 14.19
C LYS A 282 -8.40 -15.18 15.55
N ARG A 283 -7.17 -15.06 16.05
CA ARG A 283 -6.91 -14.41 17.33
C ARG A 283 -6.45 -12.98 17.12
N THR A 284 -6.84 -12.11 18.04
CA THR A 284 -6.32 -10.75 18.10
C THR A 284 -4.80 -10.79 18.32
N VAL A 285 -4.07 -10.03 17.51
CA VAL A 285 -2.64 -9.81 17.69
C VAL A 285 -2.46 -8.71 18.72
N PRO A 286 -1.62 -8.89 19.75
CA PRO A 286 -1.28 -7.81 20.68
C PRO A 286 -0.54 -6.69 19.93
N ALA A 287 -1.29 -5.67 19.50
CA ALA A 287 -0.76 -4.49 18.84
C ALA A 287 -1.57 -3.27 19.28
N THR A 288 -0.88 -2.18 19.56
CA THR A 288 -1.53 -0.90 19.88
C THR A 288 -1.51 -0.02 18.65
N TRP A 289 -2.66 0.56 18.32
CA TRP A 289 -2.82 1.49 17.20
C TRP A 289 -3.21 2.86 17.74
N ASP A 290 -2.44 3.88 17.40
CA ASP A 290 -2.81 5.28 17.61
C ASP A 290 -3.71 5.74 16.46
N CYS A 291 -4.99 5.93 16.76
CA CYS A 291 -6.02 6.49 15.88
C CYS A 291 -6.53 7.85 16.39
N SER A 292 -5.72 8.53 17.20
CA SER A 292 -6.10 9.79 17.84
C SER A 292 -6.47 10.87 16.81
N ASN A 293 -7.17 11.91 17.27
CA ASN A 293 -7.62 13.00 16.39
C ASN A 293 -6.46 13.79 15.77
N GLY A 294 -5.23 13.67 16.29
CA GLY A 294 -4.05 14.29 15.70
C GLY A 294 -3.82 13.82 14.27
N GLU A 295 -4.22 12.61 13.93
CA GLU A 295 -3.94 12.02 12.62
C GLU A 295 -5.14 12.08 11.65
N SER A 296 -6.09 13.00 11.87
CA SER A 296 -7.18 13.29 10.92
C SER A 296 -7.06 14.70 10.35
N PHE A 297 -7.12 14.80 9.03
CA PHE A 297 -6.98 16.03 8.28
C PHE A 297 -8.20 16.24 7.38
N MET A 298 -8.78 17.44 7.45
CA MET A 298 -9.89 17.84 6.61
C MET A 298 -9.42 18.08 5.18
N ILE A 299 -10.13 17.52 4.20
CA ILE A 299 -9.83 17.72 2.78
C ILE A 299 -10.53 18.99 2.31
N VAL A 300 -9.78 20.02 1.94
CA VAL A 300 -10.31 21.30 1.46
C VAL A 300 -10.16 21.36 -0.05
N ARG A 301 -11.23 21.74 -0.78
CA ARG A 301 -11.12 21.93 -2.24
C ARG A 301 -10.17 23.08 -2.55
N MET A 302 -9.38 22.90 -3.60
CA MET A 302 -8.47 23.93 -4.12
C MET A 302 -9.16 25.29 -4.34
N ALA A 303 -10.40 25.26 -4.84
CA ALA A 303 -11.20 26.44 -5.12
C ALA A 303 -11.72 27.14 -3.87
N ASP A 304 -11.76 26.47 -2.70
CA ASP A 304 -12.30 27.03 -1.47
C ASP A 304 -11.23 27.63 -0.56
N VAL A 305 -9.96 27.35 -0.81
CA VAL A 305 -8.84 27.87 -0.02
C VAL A 305 -8.91 29.40 0.08
N GLY A 306 -8.95 29.91 1.32
CA GLY A 306 -9.01 31.36 1.62
C GLY A 306 -10.41 31.96 1.56
N LYS A 307 -11.46 31.19 1.24
CA LYS A 307 -12.85 31.66 1.31
C LYS A 307 -13.37 31.65 2.75
N ALA A 308 -14.30 32.55 3.04
CA ALA A 308 -15.03 32.55 4.30
C ALA A 308 -15.70 31.18 4.55
N GLY A 309 -15.55 30.67 5.77
CA GLY A 309 -16.10 29.37 6.16
C GLY A 309 -15.17 28.17 5.91
N THR A 310 -14.00 28.36 5.26
CA THR A 310 -12.93 27.36 5.27
C THR A 310 -12.11 27.44 6.55
N PRO A 311 -11.45 26.34 6.98
CA PRO A 311 -10.62 26.37 8.19
C PRO A 311 -9.51 27.40 8.02
N ALA A 312 -9.41 28.33 8.97
CA ALA A 312 -8.38 29.34 8.96
C ALA A 312 -6.99 28.67 8.98
N GLY A 313 -6.07 29.17 8.16
CA GLY A 313 -4.71 28.64 8.07
C GLY A 313 -4.49 27.65 6.93
N CYS A 314 -5.53 26.98 6.40
CA CYS A 314 -5.35 26.09 5.24
C CYS A 314 -4.78 26.85 4.06
N SER A 315 -3.53 26.55 3.70
CA SER A 315 -2.80 27.27 2.67
C SER A 315 -2.24 26.32 1.60
N LYS A 316 -1.93 26.89 0.44
CA LYS A 316 -1.23 26.18 -0.65
C LYS A 316 0.29 26.22 -0.47
N GLU A 317 0.77 26.80 0.63
CA GLU A 317 2.19 26.91 0.90
C GLU A 317 2.69 25.54 1.36
N THR A 318 3.54 24.93 0.54
CA THR A 318 4.12 23.63 0.80
C THR A 318 5.33 23.78 1.70
N GLY A 319 5.34 23.11 2.83
CA GLY A 319 6.58 22.97 3.58
C GLY A 319 6.45 22.01 4.74
N PRO A 320 7.59 21.53 5.26
CA PRO A 320 7.62 21.05 6.63
C PRO A 320 7.11 22.14 7.58
N PRO A 321 6.60 21.78 8.77
CA PRO A 321 6.25 22.73 9.80
C PRO A 321 7.43 23.69 10.05
N PRO A 322 7.17 24.98 10.34
CA PRO A 322 8.22 25.93 10.70
C PRO A 322 9.11 25.40 11.84
N GLN A 323 10.38 25.82 11.84
CA GLN A 323 11.29 25.46 12.93
C GLN A 323 10.71 25.95 14.27
N GLY A 324 10.62 25.04 15.25
CA GLY A 324 10.01 25.32 16.55
C GLY A 324 8.51 25.03 16.66
N SER A 325 7.88 24.46 15.62
CA SER A 325 6.52 23.92 15.76
C SER A 325 6.43 22.88 16.89
N PRO A 326 5.27 22.76 17.56
CA PRO A 326 5.02 21.71 18.55
C PRO A 326 5.31 20.30 18.00
N GLN A 327 5.82 19.41 18.85
CA GLN A 327 6.23 18.06 18.43
C GLN A 327 5.06 17.27 17.81
N ASP A 328 3.85 17.43 18.32
CA ASP A 328 2.64 16.78 17.80
C ASP A 328 2.23 17.27 16.39
N VAL A 329 2.64 18.48 16.00
CA VAL A 329 2.47 19.00 14.64
C VAL A 329 3.53 18.41 13.71
N ILE A 330 4.76 18.26 14.20
CA ILE A 330 5.87 17.64 13.46
C ILE A 330 5.59 16.16 13.21
N ASP A 331 5.18 15.43 14.25
CA ASP A 331 4.89 14.00 14.17
C ASP A 331 3.76 13.74 13.18
N ALA A 332 2.67 14.49 13.28
CA ALA A 332 1.57 14.32 12.36
C ALA A 332 1.90 14.72 10.92
N TYR A 333 2.75 15.74 10.72
CA TYR A 333 3.27 16.04 9.38
C TYR A 333 4.07 14.87 8.81
N ASN A 334 4.93 14.26 9.62
CA ASN A 334 5.73 13.10 9.19
C ASN A 334 4.84 11.89 8.91
N THR A 335 3.81 11.64 9.72
CA THR A 335 2.82 10.57 9.52
C THR A 335 2.02 10.79 8.23
N ILE A 336 1.41 11.96 8.04
CA ILE A 336 0.60 12.23 6.84
C ILE A 336 1.44 12.23 5.56
N ARG A 337 2.72 12.62 5.60
CA ARG A 337 3.61 12.60 4.42
C ARG A 337 4.04 11.21 3.98
N LYS A 338 3.96 10.20 4.86
CA LYS A 338 4.15 8.80 4.44
C LYS A 338 3.03 8.32 3.53
N VAL A 339 1.80 8.80 3.75
CA VAL A 339 0.63 8.36 2.98
C VAL A 339 0.19 9.36 1.90
N LEU A 340 0.45 10.66 2.05
CA LEU A 340 0.14 11.68 1.06
C LEU A 340 1.41 12.26 0.45
N ARG A 341 1.60 11.95 -0.83
CA ARG A 341 2.78 12.35 -1.58
C ARG A 341 2.77 13.87 -1.87
N PRO A 342 3.92 14.57 -1.73
CA PRO A 342 3.99 16.02 -1.87
C PRO A 342 3.64 16.54 -3.27
N GLU A 343 3.78 15.72 -4.30
CA GLU A 343 3.40 16.01 -5.68
C GLU A 343 1.89 15.96 -5.94
N ASP A 344 1.11 15.32 -5.06
CA ASP A 344 -0.33 15.17 -5.20
C ASP A 344 -1.11 16.04 -4.20
N TRP A 345 -0.51 16.37 -3.05
CA TRP A 345 -1.19 17.03 -1.93
C TRP A 345 -0.40 18.16 -1.27
N TYR A 346 -1.07 19.27 -1.02
CA TYR A 346 -0.69 20.26 -0.01
C TYR A 346 -1.14 19.74 1.37
N VAL A 347 -0.30 19.92 2.38
CA VAL A 347 -0.57 19.48 3.76
C VAL A 347 -0.27 20.64 4.69
N ASP A 348 -1.27 21.02 5.49
CA ASP A 348 -1.11 21.94 6.61
C ASP A 348 -1.38 21.19 7.92
N PRO A 349 -0.32 20.84 8.67
CA PRO A 349 -0.45 20.11 9.92
C PRO A 349 -0.94 20.97 11.09
N SER A 350 -0.81 22.31 11.01
CA SER A 350 -1.29 23.21 12.05
C SER A 350 -2.79 23.42 11.94
N ALA A 351 -3.28 23.64 10.72
CA ALA A 351 -4.70 23.77 10.42
C ALA A 351 -5.42 22.40 10.30
N ARG A 352 -4.68 21.29 10.39
CA ARG A 352 -5.18 19.91 10.24
C ARG A 352 -5.99 19.75 8.97
N CYS A 353 -5.43 20.19 7.85
CA CYS A 353 -6.09 20.08 6.55
C CYS A 353 -5.13 19.74 5.43
N VAL A 354 -5.70 19.21 4.35
CA VAL A 354 -4.99 18.86 3.14
C VAL A 354 -5.76 19.37 1.93
N ILE A 355 -5.05 19.77 0.89
CA ILE A 355 -5.64 20.29 -0.34
C ILE A 355 -5.08 19.46 -1.50
N PRO A 356 -5.91 18.78 -2.30
CA PRO A 356 -5.42 18.06 -3.47
C PRO A 356 -4.89 19.07 -4.48
N ARG A 357 -3.73 18.79 -5.07
CA ARG A 357 -3.16 19.61 -6.17
C ARG A 357 -3.97 19.50 -7.45
N LEU A 358 -4.68 18.38 -7.60
CA LEU A 358 -5.59 18.11 -8.69
C LEU A 358 -7.01 18.57 -8.31
N GLU A 359 -7.66 19.34 -9.17
CA GLU A 359 -8.95 19.93 -8.87
C GLU A 359 -10.09 18.90 -8.82
N ASN A 360 -11.04 19.11 -7.90
CA ASN A 360 -12.38 18.49 -7.86
C ASN A 360 -12.49 16.97 -7.81
N TYR A 361 -11.45 16.23 -7.42
CA TYR A 361 -11.56 14.77 -7.37
C TYR A 361 -12.32 14.26 -6.13
N CYS A 362 -12.00 14.75 -4.92
CA CYS A 362 -12.54 14.20 -3.67
C CYS A 362 -14.03 14.51 -3.40
N TYR A 363 -14.59 15.49 -4.09
CA TYR A 363 -15.98 15.97 -3.95
C TYR A 363 -16.76 15.85 -5.26
N GLY A 364 -16.25 15.05 -6.20
CA GLY A 364 -16.77 14.97 -7.57
C GLY A 364 -16.63 16.26 -8.39
N ASN A 365 -17.03 16.18 -9.65
CA ASN A 365 -16.82 17.24 -10.65
C ASN A 365 -17.81 18.43 -10.54
N ASP A 366 -18.59 18.53 -9.45
CA ASP A 366 -19.55 19.62 -9.27
C ASP A 366 -18.89 20.83 -8.59
N ALA A 367 -18.49 21.81 -9.41
CA ALA A 367 -17.92 23.06 -8.95
C ALA A 367 -18.89 23.94 -8.14
N GLN A 368 -20.21 23.73 -8.25
CA GLN A 368 -21.22 24.48 -7.52
C GLN A 368 -21.54 23.90 -6.15
N ARG A 369 -21.06 22.68 -5.87
CA ARG A 369 -21.26 22.01 -4.58
C ARG A 369 -20.75 22.90 -3.44
N VAL A 370 -21.57 23.11 -2.41
CA VAL A 370 -21.20 23.92 -1.24
C VAL A 370 -20.80 22.96 -0.12
N ILE A 371 -19.54 23.07 0.33
CA ILE A 371 -19.01 22.23 1.41
C ILE A 371 -19.01 23.03 2.72
N ASN A 372 -19.59 22.46 3.76
CA ASN A 372 -19.63 23.08 5.08
C ASN A 372 -18.45 22.64 5.94
N TYR A 373 -17.35 23.39 5.89
CA TYR A 373 -16.13 23.07 6.66
C TYR A 373 -16.19 23.44 8.15
N THR A 374 -17.32 23.96 8.65
CA THR A 374 -17.45 24.44 10.05
C THR A 374 -17.57 23.33 11.10
N GLY A 375 -17.29 22.07 10.72
CA GLY A 375 -17.29 20.91 11.61
C GLY A 375 -18.67 20.39 12.00
N THR A 376 -19.75 21.16 11.84
CA THR A 376 -21.11 20.64 11.98
C THR A 376 -21.62 20.15 10.62
N CYS A 377 -21.66 18.83 10.45
CA CYS A 377 -22.31 18.18 9.32
C CYS A 377 -23.83 18.43 9.40
N ASP A 378 -24.28 19.49 8.74
CA ASP A 378 -25.67 19.90 8.60
C ASP A 378 -26.00 19.92 7.10
N PRO A 379 -26.71 18.89 6.58
CA PRO A 379 -27.08 18.80 5.17
C PRO A 379 -27.86 20.02 4.66
N ALA A 380 -28.53 20.78 5.54
CA ALA A 380 -29.25 21.99 5.16
C ALA A 380 -28.31 23.17 4.83
N LYS A 381 -27.03 23.09 5.26
CA LYS A 381 -26.01 24.13 5.06
C LYS A 381 -24.95 23.75 4.02
N GLY A 382 -25.09 22.59 3.38
CA GLY A 382 -24.16 22.06 2.40
C GLY A 382 -23.71 20.64 2.73
N GLU A 383 -22.84 20.10 1.89
CA GLU A 383 -22.27 18.78 2.09
C GLU A 383 -21.22 18.80 3.20
N CYS A 384 -21.10 17.66 3.88
CA CYS A 384 -20.13 17.50 4.94
C CYS A 384 -18.72 17.36 4.35
N PRO A 385 -17.68 17.82 5.06
CA PRO A 385 -16.32 17.71 4.58
C PRO A 385 -15.88 16.24 4.57
N HIS A 386 -14.96 15.94 3.66
CA HIS A 386 -14.22 14.69 3.68
C HIS A 386 -12.95 14.86 4.51
N PHE A 387 -12.50 13.75 5.06
CA PHE A 387 -11.28 13.62 5.83
C PHE A 387 -10.38 12.55 5.23
N VAL A 388 -9.08 12.75 5.42
CA VAL A 388 -8.08 11.68 5.43
C VAL A 388 -7.70 11.46 6.88
N SER A 389 -7.73 10.21 7.32
CA SER A 389 -7.34 9.84 8.68
C SER A 389 -6.33 8.70 8.62
N ILE A 390 -5.45 8.64 9.62
CA ILE A 390 -4.40 7.63 9.69
C ILE A 390 -4.43 7.03 11.08
N CYS A 391 -4.35 5.70 11.13
CA CYS A 391 -3.96 5.00 12.34
C CYS A 391 -2.53 4.49 12.16
N LYS A 392 -1.69 4.75 13.16
CA LYS A 392 -0.30 4.30 13.20
C LYS A 392 -0.14 3.22 14.26
N ARG A 393 0.54 2.13 13.95
CA ARG A 393 0.94 1.13 14.95
C ARG A 393 2.00 1.73 15.87
N ILE A 394 1.77 1.65 17.17
CA ILE A 394 2.75 2.01 18.19
C ILE A 394 3.65 0.80 18.39
N SER A 395 4.95 0.96 18.16
CA SER A 395 5.94 -0.06 18.49
C SER A 395 5.91 -0.30 20.01
N GLY A 396 5.74 -1.56 20.41
CA GLY A 396 5.89 -1.93 21.81
C GLY A 396 7.38 -2.01 22.12
N ASP A 397 7.85 -1.22 23.09
CA ASP A 397 9.20 -1.31 23.65
C ASP A 397 9.46 -2.69 24.29
#